data_AF-A0A813T9P8-F1
#
_entry.id   AF-A0A813T9P8-F1
#
_cell.length_a   1.000
_cell.length_b   1.000
_cell.length_c   1.000
_cell.angle_alpha   90.00
_cell.angle_beta   90.00
_cell.angle_gamma   90.00
#
_symmetry.space_group_name_H-M   'P 1'
#
loop_
_entity.id
_entity.type
_entity.pdbx_description
1 polymer ?
#
loop_
_entity_poly.entity_id
_entity_poly.type
_entity_poly.pdbx_seq_one_letter_code
_entity_poly.pdbx_strand_id
1 'polypeptide(L)'
;MFWPRLINIPQQSAYGDVAFYFNYLPIWSFLFRYVRQGLVITCMMIVAALMAPVTWYLWIYAGSANANFYFAMTFIFNIAQTFLLSDLIYAYLKQQFFIKNGLTIPRINGFEGQLEFT
;
A
#
# COMPACT_ATOMS: atom_id res chain seq x y z
N MET A 1 8.67 -2.51 37.14
CA MET A 1 7.62 -1.50 37.39
C MET A 1 7.84 -0.29 36.47
N PHE A 2 7.66 -0.46 35.16
CA PHE A 2 7.93 0.58 34.14
C PHE A 2 6.77 0.66 33.12
N TRP A 3 5.63 0.06 33.46
CA TRP A 3 4.60 -0.27 32.47
C TRP A 3 3.48 0.78 32.27
N PRO A 4 3.05 1.58 33.28
CA PRO A 4 1.90 2.47 33.05
C PRO A 4 2.20 3.77 32.27
N ARG A 5 3.47 4.13 32.02
CA ARG A 5 3.83 5.43 31.41
C ARG A 5 4.17 5.39 29.92
N LEU A 6 4.28 4.20 29.31
CA LEU A 6 4.64 4.06 27.90
C LEU A 6 3.43 3.80 26.98
N ILE A 7 2.21 3.75 27.54
CA ILE A 7 0.98 3.50 26.77
C ILE A 7 0.39 4.78 26.15
N ASN A 8 0.91 5.95 26.53
CA ASN A 8 0.47 7.27 26.05
C ASN A 8 1.54 7.97 25.19
N ILE A 9 2.31 7.19 24.41
CA ILE A 9 3.12 7.77 23.35
C ILE A 9 2.14 8.15 22.22
N PRO A 10 2.22 9.35 21.61
CA PRO A 10 1.32 9.80 20.55
C PRO A 10 1.53 9.05 19.21
N GLN A 11 1.63 7.72 19.25
CA GLN A 11 1.63 6.86 18.07
C GLN A 11 0.28 6.96 17.33
N GLN A 12 -0.77 7.41 18.03
CA GLN A 12 -2.12 7.61 17.48
C GLN A 12 -2.13 8.61 16.31
N SER A 13 -1.23 9.60 16.29
CA SER A 13 -1.16 10.59 15.21
C SER A 13 -0.71 9.97 13.87
N ALA A 14 0.30 9.09 13.90
CA ALA A 14 0.86 8.50 12.68
C ALA A 14 -0.09 7.49 12.00
N TYR A 15 -0.84 6.71 12.78
CA TYR A 15 -1.89 5.83 12.23
C TYR A 15 -3.03 6.65 11.61
N GLY A 16 -3.33 7.83 12.18
CA GLY A 16 -4.30 8.78 11.63
C GLY A 16 -3.89 9.28 10.26
N ASP A 17 -2.64 9.71 10.09
CA ASP A 17 -2.10 10.20 8.81
C ASP A 17 -2.18 9.11 7.71
N VAL A 18 -1.86 7.88 8.07
CA VAL A 18 -1.97 6.72 7.19
C VAL A 18 -3.43 6.45 6.83
N ALA A 19 -4.35 6.47 7.80
CA ALA A 19 -5.78 6.27 7.55
C ALA A 19 -6.38 7.35 6.64
N PHE A 20 -5.96 8.61 6.79
CA PHE A 20 -6.34 9.69 5.88
C PHE A 20 -5.86 9.40 4.45
N TYR A 21 -4.60 9.02 4.26
CA TYR A 21 -4.09 8.61 2.94
C TYR A 21 -4.88 7.43 2.36
N PHE A 22 -5.21 6.41 3.17
CA PHE A 22 -5.98 5.26 2.72
C PHE A 22 -7.40 5.62 2.27
N ASN A 23 -8.02 6.64 2.87
CA ASN A 23 -9.36 7.11 2.48
C ASN A 23 -9.39 7.76 1.09
N TYR A 24 -8.26 8.27 0.59
CA TYR A 24 -8.16 8.83 -0.77
C TYR A 24 -7.92 7.76 -1.85
N LEU A 25 -7.47 6.55 -1.50
CA LEU A 25 -7.27 5.44 -2.44
C LEU A 25 -8.52 5.05 -3.26
N PRO A 26 -9.74 4.93 -2.70
CA PRO A 26 -10.93 4.60 -3.49
C PRO A 26 -11.30 5.66 -4.53
N ILE A 27 -10.90 6.92 -4.32
CA ILE A 27 -11.05 8.00 -5.31
C ILE A 27 -10.16 7.76 -6.55
N TRP A 28 -9.07 7.00 -6.42
CA TRP A 28 -8.20 6.58 -7.55
C TRP A 28 -8.52 5.18 -8.05
N SER A 29 -9.70 4.64 -7.74
CA SER A 29 -10.09 3.28 -8.12
C SER A 29 -10.10 3.03 -9.63
N PHE A 30 -10.33 4.06 -10.44
CA PHE A 30 -10.19 4.02 -11.89
C PHE A 30 -8.76 3.62 -12.34
N LEU A 31 -7.76 3.99 -11.55
CA LEU A 31 -6.35 3.76 -11.82
C LEU A 31 -5.90 2.33 -11.48
N PHE A 32 -6.64 1.62 -10.61
CA PHE A 32 -6.37 0.21 -10.28
C PHE A 32 -6.54 -0.74 -11.48
N ARG A 33 -7.17 -0.29 -12.58
CA ARG A 33 -7.27 -1.11 -13.80
C ARG A 33 -5.92 -1.33 -14.49
N TYR A 34 -4.90 -0.53 -14.15
CA TYR A 34 -3.56 -0.60 -14.74
C TYR A 34 -2.47 -1.08 -13.78
N VAL A 35 -2.80 -1.37 -12.51
CA VAL A 35 -1.81 -1.85 -11.54
C VAL A 35 -1.44 -3.29 -11.82
N ARG A 36 -0.13 -3.55 -12.03
CA ARG A 36 0.38 -4.90 -12.34
C ARG A 36 0.85 -5.64 -11.09
N GLN A 37 1.13 -4.92 -10.00
CA GLN A 37 1.77 -5.47 -8.80
C GLN A 37 0.93 -5.37 -7.52
N GLY A 38 -0.36 -5.04 -7.63
CA GLY A 38 -1.28 -4.91 -6.49
C GLY A 38 -1.32 -6.14 -5.59
N LEU A 39 -1.22 -7.35 -6.16
CA LEU A 39 -1.20 -8.60 -5.40
C LEU A 39 -0.03 -8.68 -4.40
N VAL A 40 1.17 -8.25 -4.83
CA VAL A 40 2.37 -8.28 -3.97
C VAL A 40 2.20 -7.35 -2.78
N ILE A 41 1.65 -6.16 -3.01
CA ILE A 41 1.38 -5.16 -1.97
C ILE A 41 0.34 -5.69 -0.98
N THR A 42 -0.77 -6.26 -1.46
CA THR A 42 -1.80 -6.85 -0.59
C THR A 42 -1.25 -7.99 0.26
N CYS A 43 -0.43 -8.87 -0.32
CA CYS A 43 0.23 -9.94 0.44
C CYS A 43 1.16 -9.38 1.53
N MET A 44 1.98 -8.36 1.24
CA MET A 44 2.85 -7.73 2.24
C MET A 44 2.05 -7.06 3.36
N MET A 45 0.93 -6.42 3.04
CA MET A 45 0.03 -5.82 4.04
C MET A 45 -0.62 -6.88 4.94
N ILE A 46 -1.04 -8.01 4.39
CA ILE A 46 -1.59 -9.15 5.15
C ILE A 46 -0.52 -9.73 6.07
N VAL A 47 0.71 -9.92 5.58
CA VAL A 47 1.84 -10.41 6.39
C VAL A 47 2.12 -9.45 7.55
N ALA A 48 2.18 -8.14 7.31
CA ALA A 48 2.36 -7.15 8.36
C ALA A 48 1.22 -7.18 9.40
N ALA A 49 -0.03 -7.31 8.95
CA ALA A 49 -1.20 -7.39 9.83
C ALA A 49 -1.25 -8.67 10.67
N LEU A 50 -0.83 -9.82 10.12
CA LEU A 50 -0.79 -11.09 10.84
C LEU A 50 0.41 -11.20 11.79
N MET A 51 1.55 -10.60 11.46
CA MET A 51 2.70 -10.61 12.36
C MET A 51 2.46 -9.80 13.63
N ALA A 52 1.58 -8.77 13.59
CA ALA A 52 1.25 -7.92 14.73
C ALA A 52 0.68 -8.72 15.94
N PRO A 53 -0.42 -9.49 15.81
CA PRO A 53 -0.93 -10.33 16.90
C PRO A 53 0.01 -11.47 17.25
N VAL A 54 0.79 -11.99 16.29
CA VAL A 54 1.77 -13.05 16.53
C VAL A 54 2.87 -12.56 17.47
N THR A 55 3.49 -11.42 17.18
CA THR A 55 4.57 -10.89 18.04
C THR A 55 4.02 -10.41 19.38
N TRP A 56 2.79 -9.89 19.43
CA TRP A 56 2.10 -9.61 20.69
C TRP A 56 1.93 -10.89 21.54
N TYR A 57 1.47 -11.98 20.92
CA TYR A 57 1.31 -13.26 21.59
C TYR A 57 2.66 -13.80 22.09
N LEU A 58 3.70 -13.79 21.26
CA LEU A 58 5.04 -14.23 21.69
C LEU A 58 5.62 -13.33 22.80
N TRP A 59 5.29 -12.04 22.82
CA TRP A 59 5.78 -11.12 23.85
C TRP A 59 5.12 -11.37 25.20
N ILE A 60 3.80 -11.52 25.22
CA ILE A 60 3.05 -11.70 26.46
C ILE A 60 3.16 -13.14 27.00
N TYR A 61 3.06 -14.15 26.14
CA TYR A 61 2.95 -15.55 26.57
C TYR A 61 4.27 -16.31 26.53
N ALA A 62 5.11 -16.09 25.51
CA ALA A 62 6.35 -16.86 25.35
C ALA A 62 7.58 -16.17 25.96
N GLY A 63 7.51 -14.86 26.26
CA GLY A 63 8.61 -14.08 26.86
C GLY A 63 9.90 -13.97 26.02
N SER A 64 9.93 -14.60 24.84
CA SER A 64 11.09 -14.66 23.93
C SER A 64 11.02 -13.62 22.81
N ALA A 65 9.95 -12.85 22.71
CA ALA A 65 9.86 -11.81 21.69
C ALA A 65 10.80 -10.64 22.04
N ASN A 66 11.68 -10.29 21.10
CA ASN A 66 12.59 -9.16 21.19
C ASN A 66 12.00 -7.95 20.43
N ALA A 67 12.33 -6.73 20.86
CA ALA A 67 11.97 -5.48 20.19
C ALA A 67 12.37 -5.43 18.71
N ASN A 68 13.43 -6.18 18.33
CA ASN A 68 13.85 -6.34 16.93
C ASN A 68 12.72 -6.87 16.01
N PHE A 69 11.81 -7.69 16.54
CA PHE A 69 10.68 -8.20 15.75
C PHE A 69 9.64 -7.12 15.43
N TYR A 70 9.38 -6.22 16.38
CA TYR A 70 8.52 -5.05 16.13
C TYR A 70 9.15 -4.07 15.15
N PHE A 71 10.48 -3.89 15.19
CA PHE A 71 11.20 -3.08 14.21
C PHE A 71 11.05 -3.64 12.78
N ALA A 72 11.27 -4.95 12.61
CA ALA A 72 11.12 -5.62 11.32
C ALA A 72 9.69 -5.50 10.77
N MET A 73 8.67 -5.62 11.63
CA MET A 73 7.28 -5.45 11.22
C MET A 73 6.96 -4.05 10.70
N THR A 74 7.35 -3.01 11.45
CA THR A 74 7.14 -1.62 11.02
C THR A 74 7.85 -1.35 9.70
N PHE A 75 9.02 -1.94 9.48
CA PHE A 75 9.74 -1.81 8.21
C PHE A 75 8.97 -2.43 7.03
N ILE A 76 8.43 -3.64 7.18
CA ILE A 76 7.61 -4.29 6.15
C ILE A 76 6.37 -3.43 5.81
N PHE A 77 5.73 -2.87 6.82
CA PHE A 77 4.57 -1.99 6.64
C PHE A 77 4.93 -0.73 5.84
N ASN A 78 6.04 -0.05 6.18
CA ASN A 78 6.51 1.13 5.44
C ASN A 78 6.94 0.80 4.01
N ILE A 79 7.56 -0.36 3.78
CA ILE A 79 7.91 -0.84 2.45
C ILE A 79 6.65 -1.07 1.62
N ALA A 80 5.64 -1.74 2.17
CA ALA A 80 4.37 -1.99 1.49
C ALA A 80 3.70 -0.67 1.05
N GLN A 81 3.74 0.36 1.91
CA GLN A 81 3.25 1.69 1.59
C GLN A 81 4.06 2.38 0.47
N THR A 82 5.40 2.29 0.51
CA THR A 82 6.27 2.86 -0.52
C THR A 82 6.04 2.22 -1.90
N PHE A 83 5.85 0.90 -1.94
CA PHE A 83 5.48 0.18 -3.16
C PHE A 83 4.10 0.59 -3.67
N LEU A 84 3.11 0.73 -2.78
CA LEU A 84 1.77 1.19 -3.13
C LEU A 84 1.81 2.58 -3.78
N LEU A 85 2.55 3.53 -3.18
CA LEU A 85 2.70 4.88 -3.72
C LEU A 85 3.40 4.88 -5.09
N SER A 86 4.44 4.05 -5.25
CA SER A 86 5.18 3.94 -6.51
C SER A 86 4.29 3.41 -7.64
N ASP A 87 3.47 2.38 -7.38
CA ASP A 87 2.54 1.81 -8.36
C ASP A 87 1.45 2.83 -8.74
N LEU A 88 1.00 3.63 -7.77
CA LEU A 88 0.04 4.71 -7.99
C LEU A 88 0.59 5.80 -8.92
N ILE A 89 1.83 6.25 -8.69
CA ILE A 89 2.52 7.24 -9.54
C ILE A 89 2.74 6.67 -10.94
N TYR A 90 3.16 5.41 -11.05
CA TYR A 90 3.36 4.77 -12.33
C TYR A 90 2.08 4.68 -13.15
N ALA A 91 0.97 4.28 -12.52
CA ALA A 91 -0.32 4.20 -13.19
C ALA A 91 -0.83 5.58 -13.64
N TYR A 92 -0.57 6.64 -12.86
CA TYR A 92 -0.88 8.03 -13.23
C TYR A 92 -0.05 8.51 -14.42
N LEU A 93 1.27 8.27 -14.40
CA LEU A 93 2.16 8.59 -15.51
C LEU A 93 1.73 7.86 -16.79
N LYS A 94 1.33 6.59 -16.66
CA LYS A 94 0.83 5.79 -17.79
C LYS A 94 -0.47 6.38 -18.36
N GLN A 95 -1.41 6.79 -17.51
CA GLN A 95 -2.64 7.47 -17.95
C GLN A 95 -2.33 8.77 -18.68
N GLN A 96 -1.47 9.62 -18.12
CA GLN A 96 -1.08 10.89 -18.73
C GLN A 96 -0.36 10.68 -20.07
N PHE A 97 0.49 9.65 -20.16
CA PHE A 97 1.13 9.26 -21.40
C PHE A 97 0.11 8.85 -22.47
N PHE A 98 -0.91 8.07 -22.11
CA PHE A 98 -1.98 7.68 -23.05
C PHE A 98 -2.81 8.88 -23.54
N ILE A 99 -3.08 9.85 -22.66
CA ILE A 99 -3.84 11.07 -23.00
C ILE A 99 -3.01 11.96 -23.92
N LYS A 100 -1.72 12.19 -23.61
CA LYS A 100 -0.85 13.09 -24.40
C LYS A 100 -0.47 12.53 -25.76
N ASN A 101 -0.24 11.22 -25.86
CA ASN A 101 0.25 10.60 -27.09
C ASN A 101 -0.87 10.00 -27.95
N GLY A 102 -2.14 10.23 -27.61
CA GLY A 102 -3.30 9.83 -28.42
C GLY A 102 -3.20 8.39 -28.93
N LEU A 103 -3.39 7.39 -28.06
CA LEU A 103 -3.59 5.98 -28.44
C LEU A 103 -2.72 5.47 -29.63
N THR A 104 -1.39 5.47 -29.52
CA THR A 104 -0.61 4.44 -30.23
C THR A 104 -0.74 3.13 -29.46
N ILE A 105 -1.86 2.46 -29.65
CA ILE A 105 -2.07 1.07 -29.21
C ILE A 105 -1.15 0.20 -30.10
N PRO A 106 -0.14 -0.53 -29.59
CA PRO A 106 0.36 -1.68 -30.34
C PRO A 106 -0.76 -2.72 -30.39
N ARG A 107 -1.42 -2.77 -31.55
CA ARG A 107 -2.66 -3.52 -31.83
C ARG A 107 -2.54 -4.99 -31.46
N ILE A 108 -3.29 -5.42 -30.45
CA ILE A 108 -3.71 -6.80 -30.30
C ILE A 108 -5.07 -6.94 -31.02
N ASN A 109 -5.08 -7.55 -32.21
CA ASN A 109 -6.29 -7.96 -32.94
C ASN A 109 -7.12 -6.88 -33.68
N GLY A 110 -6.48 -6.06 -34.52
CA GLY A 110 -7.02 -5.70 -35.85
C GLY A 110 -8.47 -5.26 -36.06
N PHE A 111 -9.19 -4.70 -35.09
CA PHE A 111 -10.51 -4.09 -35.33
C PHE A 111 -10.57 -2.67 -34.78
N GLU A 112 -11.01 -1.77 -35.64
CA GLU A 112 -10.93 -0.32 -35.47
C GLU A 112 -12.07 0.18 -34.59
N GLY A 113 -11.74 1.13 -33.72
CA GLY A 113 -12.69 1.92 -32.96
C GLY A 113 -12.09 3.30 -32.75
N GLN A 114 -12.15 4.14 -33.79
CA GLN A 114 -12.01 5.57 -33.63
C GLN A 114 -13.09 6.05 -32.66
N LEU A 115 -12.68 6.57 -31.50
CA LEU A 115 -13.54 7.48 -30.76
C LEU A 115 -13.26 8.87 -31.33
N GLU A 116 -14.04 9.25 -32.34
CA GLU A 116 -14.14 10.63 -32.79
C GLU A 116 -14.79 11.44 -31.65
N PHE A 117 -14.03 12.39 -31.10
CA PHE A 117 -14.57 13.41 -30.22
C PHE A 117 -15.04 14.58 -31.09
N THR A 118 -16.34 14.63 -31.39
CA THR A 118 -17.06 15.87 -31.72
C THR A 118 -17.51 16.57 -30.46
#